data_AF-A0A6P8IXG1-F1
#
_entry.id   AF-A0A6P8IXG1-F1
#
_cell.length_a   1.000
_cell.length_b   1.000
_cell.length_c   1.000
_cell.angle_alpha   90.00
_cell.angle_beta   90.00
_cell.angle_gamma   90.00
#
_symmetry.space_group_name_H-M   'P 1'
#
loop_
_entity.id
_entity.type
_entity.pdbx_description
1 polymer ?
#
loop_
_entity_poly.entity_id
_entity_poly.type
_entity_poly.pdbx_seq_one_letter_code
_entity_poly.pdbx_strand_id
1 'polypeptide(L)'
;MLRSSLLENPESPLRSNPWSSSSTFVDVGSLQRVISLAERTGHLERRSDETEEITRRASLTSTSIQMITILKDITKLGHALNKVNRELQNLIRNAETQDVTDIDTLGQRAHKLEKMASHLSSIVEKKDDLIARLQQPFIGEYLEMDSAYHYSVSSSLPRIATCLATLPEHLENLEWAKRFSLTDGQLENVLVGIEASFADLQNHFRAVIKGRKAMEKLQNITIKENSLPNKENN
;
A
#
# COMPACT_ATOMS: atom_id res chain seq x y z
N MET A 1 -17.64 -19.20 -39.34
CA MET A 1 -16.63 -19.15 -40.42
C MET A 1 -15.40 -19.86 -39.87
N LEU A 2 -14.89 -20.99 -40.36
CA LEU A 2 -14.84 -21.58 -41.69
C LEU A 2 -15.12 -23.09 -41.61
N ARG A 3 -15.96 -23.59 -42.52
CA ARG A 3 -16.11 -25.02 -42.83
C ARG A 3 -14.96 -25.42 -43.76
N SER A 4 -14.26 -26.50 -43.46
CA SER A 4 -13.41 -27.19 -44.44
C SER A 4 -13.46 -28.69 -44.18
N SER A 5 -14.60 -29.27 -44.56
CA SER A 5 -14.75 -30.70 -44.76
C SER A 5 -15.29 -30.88 -46.17
N LEU A 6 -14.63 -31.79 -46.90
CA LEU A 6 -15.10 -32.46 -48.12
C LEU A 6 -15.09 -31.65 -49.41
N LEU A 7 -13.97 -31.77 -50.14
CA LEU A 7 -13.96 -31.96 -51.58
C LEU A 7 -12.93 -33.05 -51.88
N GLU A 8 -13.38 -34.28 -51.74
CA GLU A 8 -12.70 -35.48 -52.23
C GLU A 8 -12.99 -35.56 -53.73
N ASN A 9 -11.99 -35.21 -54.55
CA ASN A 9 -12.04 -35.32 -56.01
C ASN A 9 -11.25 -36.58 -56.39
N PRO A 10 -11.83 -37.56 -57.11
CA PRO A 10 -11.19 -38.87 -57.33
C PRO A 10 -10.20 -38.91 -58.52
N GLU A 11 -9.90 -37.80 -59.17
CA GLU A 11 -9.02 -37.78 -60.35
C GLU A 11 -7.84 -36.83 -60.18
N SER A 12 -6.80 -37.29 -59.48
CA SER A 12 -5.42 -36.86 -59.74
C SER A 12 -4.46 -37.88 -59.12
N PRO A 13 -3.41 -38.34 -59.84
CA PRO A 13 -2.42 -39.21 -59.25
C PRO A 13 -1.69 -38.42 -58.17
N LEU A 14 -1.99 -38.76 -56.91
CA LEU A 14 -1.33 -38.25 -55.72
C LEU A 14 0.19 -38.31 -55.93
N ARG A 15 0.81 -37.14 -56.12
CA ARG A 15 2.26 -36.98 -55.94
C ARG A 15 2.54 -37.13 -54.45
N SER A 16 2.51 -38.36 -53.97
CA SER A 16 2.85 -38.71 -52.60
C SER A 16 4.33 -38.46 -52.39
N ASN A 17 4.64 -37.67 -51.36
CA ASN A 17 6.01 -37.34 -50.98
C ASN A 17 6.79 -38.63 -50.67
N PRO A 18 7.89 -38.93 -51.40
CA PRO A 18 8.67 -40.15 -51.21
C PRO A 18 9.40 -40.20 -49.85
N TRP A 19 9.37 -39.11 -49.09
CA TRP A 19 9.98 -39.00 -47.76
C TRP A 19 8.97 -39.05 -46.60
N SER A 20 7.66 -39.26 -46.86
CA SER A 20 6.70 -39.46 -45.77
C SER A 20 6.79 -40.88 -45.23
N SER A 21 6.72 -41.02 -43.90
CA SER A 21 6.68 -42.31 -43.19
C SER A 21 5.41 -43.13 -43.46
N SER A 22 4.53 -42.64 -44.33
CA SER A 22 3.30 -43.28 -44.81
C SER A 22 3.38 -43.73 -46.28
N SER A 23 4.52 -43.53 -46.96
CA SER A 23 4.72 -43.98 -48.34
C SER A 23 5.24 -45.41 -48.38
N THR A 24 4.44 -46.31 -48.95
CA THR A 24 4.77 -47.73 -49.18
C THR A 24 5.91 -47.94 -50.19
N PHE A 25 6.39 -46.88 -50.84
CA PHE A 25 7.33 -46.96 -51.96
C PHE A 25 8.81 -47.04 -51.56
N VAL A 26 9.16 -46.65 -50.33
CA VAL A 26 10.52 -46.79 -49.79
C VAL A 26 10.44 -47.54 -48.48
N ASP A 27 10.33 -48.87 -48.59
CA ASP A 27 10.31 -49.78 -47.45
C ASP A 27 11.73 -49.93 -46.87
N VAL A 28 12.25 -48.85 -46.28
CA VAL A 28 13.38 -48.90 -45.33
C VAL A 28 13.07 -49.81 -44.13
N GLY A 29 11.79 -50.13 -43.91
CA GLY A 29 11.34 -51.11 -42.93
C GLY A 29 11.71 -52.55 -43.29
N SER A 30 11.71 -52.95 -44.56
CA SER A 30 12.09 -54.31 -44.99
C SER A 30 13.56 -54.62 -44.71
N LEU A 31 14.45 -53.69 -45.05
CA LEU A 31 15.89 -53.85 -44.85
C LEU A 31 16.24 -53.75 -43.36
N GLN A 32 15.56 -52.88 -42.61
CA GLN A 32 15.70 -52.81 -41.15
C GLN A 32 15.13 -54.05 -40.44
N ARG A 33 14.09 -54.70 -40.99
CA ARG A 33 13.60 -56.01 -40.52
C ARG A 33 14.62 -57.11 -40.78
N VAL A 34 15.28 -57.11 -41.94
CA VAL A 34 16.35 -58.08 -42.25
C VAL A 34 17.58 -57.85 -41.36
N ILE A 35 17.99 -56.60 -41.13
CA ILE A 35 19.09 -56.26 -40.22
C ILE A 35 18.75 -56.65 -38.78
N SER A 36 17.56 -56.30 -38.29
CA SER A 36 17.14 -56.67 -36.93
C SER A 36 16.96 -58.18 -36.75
N LEU A 37 16.57 -58.92 -37.80
CA LEU A 37 16.56 -60.37 -37.80
C LEU A 37 17.99 -60.94 -37.79
N ALA A 38 18.93 -60.34 -38.52
CA ALA A 38 20.35 -60.72 -38.53
C ALA A 38 21.06 -60.44 -37.19
N GLU A 39 20.72 -59.33 -36.53
CA GLU A 39 21.15 -59.03 -35.15
C GLU A 39 20.56 -60.05 -34.16
N ARG A 40 19.26 -60.38 -34.28
CA ARG A 40 18.58 -61.31 -33.38
C ARG A 40 19.03 -62.77 -33.56
N THR A 41 19.57 -63.11 -34.73
CA THR A 41 20.14 -64.42 -35.04
C THR A 41 21.64 -64.51 -34.72
N GLY A 42 22.24 -63.42 -34.20
CA GLY A 42 23.64 -63.38 -33.78
C GLY A 42 24.65 -63.36 -34.94
N HIS A 43 24.18 -63.17 -36.18
CA HIS A 43 25.04 -63.03 -37.35
C HIS A 43 25.59 -61.61 -37.53
N LEU A 44 25.02 -60.64 -36.80
CA LEU A 44 25.53 -59.28 -36.68
C LEU A 44 25.70 -58.93 -35.19
N GLU A 45 26.90 -58.55 -34.78
CA GLU A 45 27.15 -58.03 -33.44
C GLU A 45 26.66 -56.57 -33.38
N ARG A 46 25.87 -56.23 -32.35
CA ARG A 46 25.24 -54.92 -32.21
C ARG A 46 26.32 -53.84 -32.09
N ARG A 47 26.61 -53.18 -33.21
CA ARG A 47 27.59 -52.10 -33.35
C ARG A 47 27.07 -50.78 -32.76
N SER A 48 26.56 -50.80 -31.53
CA SER A 48 26.02 -49.61 -30.85
C SER A 48 27.11 -48.56 -30.65
N ASP A 49 28.24 -48.96 -30.08
CA ASP A 49 29.27 -48.03 -29.61
C ASP A 49 30.06 -47.41 -30.77
N GLU A 50 30.33 -48.16 -31.84
CA GLU A 50 31.00 -47.61 -33.02
C GLU A 50 30.06 -46.72 -33.85
N THR A 51 28.75 -46.96 -33.86
CA THR A 51 27.81 -46.06 -34.57
C THR A 51 27.65 -44.72 -33.86
N GLU A 52 27.63 -44.68 -32.53
CA GLU A 52 27.63 -43.42 -31.77
C GLU A 52 28.93 -42.64 -31.94
N GLU A 53 30.08 -43.33 -31.95
CA GLU A 53 31.40 -42.72 -32.14
C GLU A 53 31.61 -42.24 -33.59
N ILE A 54 31.14 -42.99 -34.60
CA ILE A 54 31.11 -42.56 -36.02
C ILE A 54 30.16 -41.38 -36.20
N THR A 55 29.01 -41.37 -35.52
CA THR A 55 28.05 -40.25 -35.56
C THR A 55 28.64 -39.00 -34.91
N ARG A 56 29.38 -39.16 -33.79
CA ARG A 56 30.13 -38.06 -33.15
C ARG A 56 31.23 -37.52 -34.05
N ARG A 57 32.06 -38.39 -34.65
CA ARG A 57 33.13 -37.98 -35.58
C ARG A 57 32.57 -37.31 -36.83
N ALA A 58 31.50 -37.86 -37.42
CA ALA A 58 30.81 -37.25 -38.55
C ALA A 58 30.19 -35.89 -38.19
N SER A 59 29.66 -35.74 -36.96
CA SER A 59 29.14 -34.45 -36.47
C SER A 59 30.20 -33.37 -36.29
N LEU A 60 31.45 -33.77 -35.99
CA LEU A 60 32.59 -32.86 -35.85
C LEU A 60 33.24 -32.51 -37.19
N THR A 61 33.28 -33.45 -38.14
CA THR A 61 33.99 -33.28 -39.43
C THR A 61 33.10 -32.76 -40.57
N SER A 62 31.80 -33.02 -40.55
CA SER A 62 30.91 -32.67 -41.66
C SER A 62 30.10 -31.40 -41.38
N THR A 63 30.38 -30.34 -42.14
CA THR A 63 29.67 -29.04 -42.07
C THR A 63 28.15 -29.18 -42.24
N SER A 64 27.68 -30.16 -43.01
CA SER A 64 26.25 -30.40 -43.23
C SER A 64 25.54 -30.91 -41.96
N ILE A 65 26.20 -31.74 -41.15
CA ILE A 65 25.64 -32.26 -39.89
C ILE A 65 25.59 -31.17 -38.83
N GLN A 66 26.60 -30.29 -38.78
CA GLN A 66 26.58 -29.10 -37.93
C GLN A 66 25.43 -28.17 -38.32
N MET A 67 25.22 -27.92 -39.61
CA MET A 67 24.12 -27.11 -40.10
C MET A 67 22.75 -27.72 -39.77
N ILE A 68 22.58 -29.04 -39.91
CA ILE A 68 21.35 -29.74 -39.49
C ILE A 68 21.12 -29.58 -37.98
N THR A 69 22.17 -29.63 -37.17
CA THR A 69 22.07 -29.46 -35.71
C THR A 69 21.64 -28.03 -35.36
N ILE A 70 22.24 -27.02 -35.98
CA ILE A 70 21.85 -25.61 -35.84
C ILE A 70 20.39 -25.41 -36.28
N LEU A 71 19.98 -25.98 -37.41
CA LEU A 71 18.59 -25.90 -37.89
C LEU A 71 17.60 -26.57 -36.91
N LYS A 72 17.97 -27.70 -36.30
CA LYS A 72 17.16 -28.34 -35.25
C LYS A 72 17.06 -27.45 -34.02
N ASP A 73 18.14 -26.80 -33.62
CA ASP A 73 18.14 -25.92 -32.45
C ASP A 73 17.37 -24.62 -32.70
N ILE A 74 17.48 -24.03 -33.90
CA ILE A 74 16.62 -22.93 -34.34
C ILE A 74 15.14 -23.35 -34.34
N THR A 75 14.83 -24.57 -34.78
CA THR A 75 13.46 -25.07 -34.80
C THR A 75 12.91 -25.27 -33.38
N LYS A 76 13.70 -25.84 -32.46
CA LYS A 76 13.34 -25.96 -31.04
C LYS A 76 13.12 -24.60 -30.39
N LEU A 77 14.02 -23.65 -30.64
CA LEU A 77 13.90 -22.29 -30.13
C LEU A 77 12.68 -21.59 -30.72
N GLY A 78 12.39 -21.78 -32.01
CA GLY A 78 11.18 -21.29 -32.66
C GLY A 78 9.90 -21.87 -32.05
N HIS A 79 9.88 -23.16 -31.69
CA HIS A 79 8.76 -23.76 -30.96
C HIS A 79 8.60 -23.19 -29.56
N ALA A 80 9.69 -22.98 -28.82
CA ALA A 80 9.66 -22.35 -27.50
C ALA A 80 9.15 -20.91 -27.58
N LEU A 81 9.62 -20.13 -28.55
CA LEU A 81 9.16 -18.76 -28.79
C LEU A 81 7.68 -18.72 -29.15
N ASN A 82 7.22 -19.61 -30.03
CA ASN A 82 5.80 -19.71 -30.38
C ASN A 82 4.93 -20.11 -29.18
N LYS A 83 5.43 -20.97 -28.28
CA LYS A 83 4.74 -21.32 -27.04
C LYS A 83 4.58 -20.09 -26.14
N VAL A 84 5.66 -19.37 -25.88
CA VAL A 84 5.63 -18.15 -25.06
C VAL A 84 4.73 -17.09 -25.70
N ASN A 85 4.80 -16.91 -27.02
CA ASN A 85 3.94 -15.97 -27.73
C ASN A 85 2.45 -16.35 -27.60
N ARG A 86 2.11 -17.64 -27.63
CA ARG A 86 0.74 -18.10 -27.37
C ARG A 86 0.28 -17.80 -25.95
N GLU A 87 1.14 -18.05 -24.96
CA GLU A 87 0.85 -17.74 -23.55
C GLU A 87 0.63 -16.23 -23.37
N LEU A 88 1.49 -15.39 -23.95
CA LEU A 88 1.32 -13.94 -23.93
C LEU A 88 0.00 -13.49 -24.57
N GLN A 89 -0.33 -14.04 -25.75
CA GLN A 89 -1.59 -13.75 -26.43
C GLN A 89 -2.81 -14.21 -25.62
N ASN A 90 -2.70 -15.32 -24.90
CA ASN A 90 -3.76 -15.77 -23.99
C ASN A 90 -3.89 -14.83 -22.79
N LEU A 91 -2.78 -14.34 -22.22
CA LEU A 91 -2.82 -13.37 -21.14
C LEU A 91 -3.43 -12.03 -21.59
N ILE A 92 -3.10 -11.55 -22.79
CA ILE A 92 -3.69 -10.33 -23.36
C ILE A 92 -5.20 -10.52 -23.53
N ARG A 93 -5.64 -11.62 -24.16
CA ARG A 93 -7.07 -11.90 -24.30
C ARG A 93 -7.77 -12.06 -22.96
N ASN A 94 -7.12 -12.71 -21.99
CA ASN A 94 -7.66 -12.84 -20.65
C ASN A 94 -7.79 -11.47 -19.99
N ALA A 95 -6.81 -10.57 -20.09
CA ALA A 95 -6.90 -9.21 -19.56
C ALA A 95 -8.01 -8.39 -20.22
N GLU A 96 -8.17 -8.50 -21.54
CA GLU A 96 -9.25 -7.83 -22.28
C GLU A 96 -10.64 -8.37 -21.91
N THR A 97 -10.75 -9.65 -21.57
CA THR A 97 -12.02 -10.32 -21.27
C THR A 97 -12.30 -10.48 -19.78
N GLN A 98 -11.32 -10.21 -18.90
CA GLN A 98 -11.42 -10.40 -17.45
C GLN A 98 -12.59 -9.61 -16.87
N ASP A 99 -12.76 -8.38 -17.33
CA ASP A 99 -13.83 -7.47 -16.87
C ASP A 99 -15.26 -7.99 -17.11
N VAL A 100 -15.42 -8.96 -18.01
CA VAL A 100 -16.74 -9.54 -18.38
C VAL A 100 -16.83 -11.03 -18.04
N THR A 101 -15.69 -11.72 -17.96
CA THR A 101 -15.62 -13.17 -17.73
C THR A 101 -15.43 -13.51 -16.26
N ASP A 102 -14.82 -12.62 -15.47
CA ASP A 102 -14.59 -12.85 -14.05
C ASP A 102 -15.89 -12.60 -13.26
N ILE A 103 -16.51 -13.71 -12.87
CA ILE A 103 -17.78 -13.76 -12.14
C ILE A 103 -17.68 -12.97 -10.82
N ASP A 104 -16.53 -12.94 -10.16
CA ASP A 104 -16.37 -12.20 -8.91
C ASP A 104 -16.43 -10.69 -9.15
N THR A 105 -15.71 -10.19 -10.17
CA THR A 105 -15.74 -8.77 -10.54
C THR A 105 -17.14 -8.34 -10.99
N LEU A 106 -17.85 -9.19 -11.73
CA LEU A 106 -19.21 -8.93 -12.18
C LEU A 106 -20.19 -8.93 -10.99
N GLY A 107 -20.05 -9.87 -10.06
CA GLY A 107 -20.82 -9.94 -8.83
C GLY A 107 -20.62 -8.71 -7.95
N GLN A 108 -19.38 -8.26 -7.77
CA GLN A 108 -19.08 -7.02 -7.04
C GLN A 108 -19.69 -5.78 -7.70
N ARG A 109 -19.62 -5.68 -9.04
CA ARG A 109 -20.24 -4.58 -9.80
C ARG A 109 -21.76 -4.61 -9.68
N ALA A 110 -22.38 -5.78 -9.82
CA ALA A 110 -23.83 -5.96 -9.65
C ALA A 110 -24.29 -5.57 -8.24
N HIS A 111 -23.56 -5.99 -7.20
CA HIS A 111 -23.87 -5.63 -5.82
C HIS A 111 -23.74 -4.12 -5.57
N LYS A 112 -22.72 -3.46 -6.12
CA LYS A 112 -22.59 -1.99 -6.05
C LYS A 112 -23.77 -1.28 -6.73
N LEU A 113 -24.20 -1.78 -7.88
CA LEU A 113 -25.33 -1.23 -8.63
C LEU A 113 -26.65 -1.44 -7.87
N GLU A 114 -26.85 -2.61 -7.28
CA GLU A 114 -28.00 -2.91 -6.41
C GLU A 114 -28.03 -2.01 -5.18
N LYS A 115 -26.88 -1.80 -4.53
CA LYS A 115 -26.78 -0.86 -3.40
C LYS A 115 -27.12 0.57 -3.81
N MET A 116 -26.63 1.03 -4.96
CA MET A 116 -26.97 2.35 -5.49
C MET A 116 -28.46 2.47 -5.81
N ALA A 117 -29.04 1.44 -6.44
CA ALA A 117 -30.47 1.37 -6.71
C ALA A 117 -31.29 1.45 -5.41
N SER A 118 -30.91 0.68 -4.38
CA SER A 118 -31.56 0.73 -3.07
C SER A 118 -31.48 2.10 -2.41
N HIS A 119 -30.32 2.77 -2.48
CA HIS A 119 -30.18 4.14 -1.98
C HIS A 119 -31.09 5.13 -2.73
N LEU A 120 -31.15 5.03 -4.06
CA LEU A 120 -32.02 5.88 -4.87
C LEU A 120 -33.50 5.60 -4.57
N SER A 121 -33.91 4.34 -4.44
CA SER A 121 -35.26 3.97 -4.03
C SER A 121 -35.62 4.57 -2.67
N SER A 122 -34.72 4.50 -1.68
CA SER A 122 -34.96 5.09 -0.36
C SER A 122 -35.09 6.62 -0.42
N ILE A 123 -34.35 7.29 -1.31
CA ILE A 123 -34.49 8.73 -1.53
C ILE A 123 -35.83 9.05 -2.18
N VAL A 124 -36.27 8.24 -3.15
CA VAL A 124 -37.58 8.40 -3.81
C VAL A 124 -38.72 8.21 -2.81
N GLU A 125 -38.64 7.19 -1.96
CA GLU A 125 -39.62 6.94 -0.89
C GLU A 125 -39.71 8.12 0.09
N LYS A 126 -38.56 8.67 0.49
CA LYS A 126 -38.49 9.81 1.42
C LYS A 126 -38.67 11.18 0.75
N LYS A 127 -38.87 11.22 -0.56
CA LYS A 127 -38.99 12.48 -1.31
C LYS A 127 -40.15 13.32 -0.79
N ASP A 128 -41.31 12.69 -0.59
CA ASP A 128 -42.51 13.40 -0.18
C ASP A 128 -42.43 13.84 1.30
N ASP A 129 -41.80 13.04 2.16
CA ASP A 129 -41.48 13.45 3.55
C ASP A 129 -40.51 14.62 3.60
N LEU A 130 -39.48 14.62 2.74
CA LEU A 130 -38.51 15.71 2.64
C LEU A 130 -39.20 16.98 2.15
N ILE A 131 -40.06 16.87 1.13
CA ILE A 131 -40.85 17.98 0.61
C ILE A 131 -41.78 18.51 1.70
N ALA A 132 -42.50 17.65 2.41
CA ALA A 132 -43.38 18.05 3.51
C ALA A 132 -42.60 18.77 4.62
N ARG A 133 -41.40 18.29 4.97
CA ARG A 133 -40.54 18.93 5.97
C ARG A 133 -39.95 20.27 5.50
N LEU A 134 -39.69 20.43 4.20
CA LEU A 134 -39.22 21.69 3.61
C LEU A 134 -40.36 22.70 3.39
N GLN A 135 -41.57 22.21 3.12
CA GLN A 135 -42.78 23.01 2.98
C GLN A 135 -43.37 23.44 4.31
N GLN A 136 -43.11 22.68 5.38
CA GLN A 136 -43.40 23.15 6.73
C GLN A 136 -42.61 24.44 6.94
N PRO A 137 -43.27 25.61 7.09
CA PRO A 137 -42.57 26.78 7.55
C PRO A 137 -41.98 26.37 8.88
N PHE A 138 -40.66 26.48 9.02
CA PHE A 138 -40.03 26.47 10.32
C PHE A 138 -40.82 27.51 11.13
N ILE A 139 -41.60 27.05 12.14
CA ILE A 139 -42.31 27.88 13.11
C ILE A 139 -41.56 27.70 14.42
N GLY A 140 -41.02 28.80 14.88
CA GLY A 140 -40.19 28.97 16.05
C GLY A 140 -40.18 30.46 16.30
N GLU A 141 -39.81 30.87 17.51
CA GLU A 141 -39.71 32.29 17.84
C GLU A 141 -38.47 32.85 17.16
N TYR A 142 -38.58 33.17 15.88
CA TYR A 142 -37.53 33.85 15.12
C TYR A 142 -37.76 35.35 15.20
N LEU A 143 -36.67 36.08 15.35
CA LEU A 143 -36.66 37.49 15.05
C LEU A 143 -36.83 37.62 13.51
N GLU A 144 -38.01 38.04 13.05
CA GLU A 144 -38.18 38.43 11.64
C GLU A 144 -37.20 39.56 11.35
N MET A 145 -36.19 39.26 10.52
CA MET A 145 -35.13 40.19 10.17
C MET A 145 -35.17 40.41 8.67
N ASP A 146 -35.20 41.68 8.28
CA ASP A 146 -34.97 42.05 6.89
C ASP A 146 -33.51 41.74 6.51
N SER A 147 -33.33 41.33 5.26
CA SER A 147 -32.07 40.94 4.65
C SER A 147 -30.96 41.97 4.84
N ALA A 148 -31.32 43.25 4.84
CA ALA A 148 -30.41 44.36 5.03
C ALA A 148 -29.72 44.37 6.42
N TYR A 149 -30.35 43.79 7.45
CA TYR A 149 -29.87 43.86 8.83
C TYR A 149 -29.24 42.56 9.34
N HIS A 150 -29.29 41.46 8.58
CA HIS A 150 -28.71 40.18 9.00
C HIS A 150 -27.23 40.27 9.34
N TYR A 151 -26.43 41.02 8.57
CA TYR A 151 -25.00 41.15 8.84
C TYR A 151 -24.72 41.89 10.16
N SER A 152 -25.46 42.97 10.40
CA SER A 152 -25.35 43.77 11.64
C SER A 152 -25.78 42.97 12.87
N VAL A 153 -26.84 42.16 12.75
CA VAL A 153 -27.30 41.31 13.85
C VAL A 153 -26.37 40.13 14.06
N SER A 154 -25.94 39.44 13.00
CA SER A 154 -24.99 38.33 13.11
C SER A 154 -23.66 38.73 13.73
N SER A 155 -23.23 39.98 13.57
CA SER A 155 -22.00 40.49 14.17
C SER A 155 -22.17 41.02 15.60
N SER A 156 -23.36 41.52 15.96
CA SER A 156 -23.65 42.07 17.29
C SER A 156 -24.15 41.02 18.28
N LEU A 157 -24.91 40.02 17.83
CA LEU A 157 -25.48 38.97 18.69
C LEU A 157 -24.41 38.17 19.44
N PRO A 158 -23.27 37.79 18.83
CA PRO A 158 -22.17 37.14 19.55
C PRO A 158 -21.54 38.06 20.62
N ARG A 159 -21.48 39.37 20.37
CA ARG A 159 -20.96 40.34 21.34
C ARG A 159 -21.90 40.48 22.52
N ILE A 160 -23.21 40.56 22.27
CA ILE A 160 -24.24 40.60 23.31
C ILE A 160 -24.22 39.31 24.13
N ALA A 161 -24.13 38.15 23.49
CA ALA A 161 -24.01 36.87 24.18
C ALA A 161 -22.75 36.79 25.06
N THR A 162 -21.63 37.31 24.57
CA THR A 162 -20.38 37.39 25.35
C THR A 162 -20.53 38.33 26.55
N CYS A 163 -21.13 39.51 26.36
CA CYS A 163 -21.41 40.43 27.46
C CYS A 163 -22.37 39.83 28.50
N LEU A 164 -23.40 39.08 28.06
CA LEU A 164 -24.30 38.35 28.96
C LEU A 164 -23.58 37.24 29.72
N ALA A 165 -22.62 36.57 29.11
CA ALA A 165 -21.81 35.54 29.75
C ALA A 165 -20.82 36.11 30.78
N THR A 166 -20.30 37.32 30.57
CA THR A 166 -19.39 37.99 31.53
C THR A 166 -20.13 38.80 32.60
N LEU A 167 -21.42 39.11 32.41
CA LEU A 167 -22.24 39.86 33.36
C LEU A 167 -22.26 39.23 34.78
N PRO A 168 -22.35 37.90 34.98
CA PRO A 168 -22.31 37.30 36.30
C PRO A 168 -20.99 37.55 37.02
N GLU A 169 -19.85 37.47 36.33
CA GLU A 169 -18.54 37.77 36.89
C GLU A 169 -18.42 39.25 37.29
N HIS A 170 -18.96 40.16 36.46
CA HIS A 170 -19.01 41.57 36.81
C HIS A 170 -19.92 41.85 38.01
N LEU A 171 -21.04 41.13 38.14
CA LEU A 171 -21.94 41.22 39.30
C LEU A 171 -21.27 40.68 40.56
N GLU A 172 -20.54 39.57 40.47
CA GLU A 172 -19.75 39.01 41.57
C GLU A 172 -18.63 39.96 42.00
N ASN A 173 -17.93 40.58 41.05
CA ASN A 173 -16.91 41.61 41.32
C ASN A 173 -17.53 42.85 41.98
N LEU A 174 -18.72 43.26 41.57
CA LEU A 174 -19.45 44.38 42.20
C LEU A 174 -19.91 44.02 43.61
N GLU A 175 -20.38 42.78 43.82
CA GLU A 175 -20.75 42.27 45.14
C GLU A 175 -19.54 42.18 46.06
N TRP A 176 -18.40 41.66 45.56
CA TRP A 176 -17.11 41.69 46.24
C TRP A 176 -16.74 43.13 46.61
N ALA A 177 -16.77 44.07 45.66
CA ALA A 177 -16.42 45.46 45.90
C ALA A 177 -17.34 46.13 46.94
N LYS A 178 -18.64 45.77 46.96
CA LYS A 178 -19.60 46.24 47.97
C LYS A 178 -19.31 45.66 49.36
N ARG A 179 -18.89 44.40 49.43
CA ARG A 179 -18.51 43.71 50.69
C ARG A 179 -17.10 44.10 51.16
N PHE A 180 -16.26 44.61 50.24
CA PHE A 180 -14.92 45.07 50.50
C PHE A 180 -14.95 46.43 51.21
N SER A 181 -15.03 46.37 52.53
CA SER A 181 -14.83 47.52 53.41
C SER A 181 -13.35 47.56 53.81
N LEU A 182 -12.60 48.57 53.35
CA LEU A 182 -11.35 48.96 53.98
C LEU A 182 -11.68 49.64 55.31
N THR A 183 -11.91 48.86 56.36
CA THR A 183 -11.63 49.36 57.70
C THR A 183 -10.11 49.44 57.82
N ASP A 184 -9.62 50.67 57.96
CA ASP A 184 -8.23 51.05 58.16
C ASP A 184 -7.55 50.10 59.17
N GLY A 185 -6.49 49.40 58.73
CA GLY A 185 -5.76 48.40 59.54
C GLY A 185 -5.73 46.96 59.00
N GLN A 186 -6.72 46.49 58.23
CA GLN A 186 -6.65 45.14 57.62
C GLN A 186 -5.61 45.07 56.48
N LEU A 187 -5.51 46.13 55.68
CA LEU A 187 -4.50 46.24 54.63
C LEU A 187 -3.08 46.30 55.23
N GLU A 188 -2.92 47.00 56.35
CA GLU A 188 -1.65 47.10 57.05
C GLU A 188 -1.23 45.74 57.65
N ASN A 189 -2.18 44.97 58.20
CA ASN A 189 -1.91 43.61 58.64
C ASN A 189 -1.51 42.67 57.49
N VAL A 190 -2.15 42.78 56.33
CA VAL A 190 -1.77 42.00 55.14
C VAL A 190 -0.41 42.43 54.61
N LEU A 191 -0.11 43.74 54.62
CA LEU A 191 1.18 44.27 54.20
C LEU A 191 2.30 43.80 55.12
N VAL A 192 2.10 43.85 56.44
CA VAL A 192 3.04 43.32 57.44
C VAL A 192 3.23 41.81 57.26
N GLY A 193 2.17 41.06 56.93
CA GLY A 193 2.26 39.63 56.62
C GLY A 193 3.08 39.33 55.35
N ILE A 194 2.95 40.16 54.32
CA ILE A 194 3.75 40.08 53.09
C ILE A 194 5.20 40.45 53.36
N GLU A 195 5.46 41.52 54.12
CA GLU A 195 6.79 41.94 54.54
C GLU A 195 7.50 40.86 55.36
N ALA A 196 6.80 40.22 56.29
CA ALA A 196 7.31 39.09 57.06
C ALA A 196 7.64 37.88 56.16
N SER A 197 6.77 37.55 55.21
CA SER A 197 7.00 36.46 54.25
C SER A 197 8.20 36.75 53.34
N PHE A 198 8.39 38.01 52.93
CA PHE A 198 9.53 38.43 52.13
C PHE A 198 10.84 38.39 52.93
N ALA A 199 10.81 38.80 54.21
CA ALA A 199 11.96 38.70 55.11
C ALA A 199 12.37 37.23 55.33
N ASP A 200 11.40 36.33 55.49
CA ASP A 200 11.66 34.90 55.63
C ASP A 200 12.26 34.30 54.34
N LEU A 201 11.71 34.64 53.17
CA LEU A 201 12.28 34.25 51.88
C LEU A 201 13.72 34.78 51.71
N GLN A 202 13.98 36.02 52.12
CA GLN A 202 15.32 36.61 52.08
C GLN A 202 16.30 35.87 53.01
N ASN A 203 15.85 35.44 54.19
CA ASN A 203 16.64 34.65 55.12
C ASN A 203 16.95 33.26 54.54
N HIS A 204 15.98 32.61 53.89
CA HIS A 204 16.20 31.34 53.18
C HIS A 204 17.25 31.50 52.07
N PHE A 205 17.14 32.52 51.21
CA PHE A 205 18.14 32.77 50.18
C PHE A 205 19.53 33.05 50.76
N ARG A 206 19.61 33.84 51.84
CA ARG A 206 20.89 34.10 52.53
C ARG A 206 21.48 32.83 53.12
N ALA A 207 20.67 31.94 53.68
CA ALA A 207 21.11 30.64 54.20
C ALA A 207 21.67 29.76 53.07
N VAL A 208 20.98 29.67 51.94
CA VAL A 208 21.45 28.93 50.75
C VAL A 208 22.77 29.47 50.22
N ILE A 209 22.90 30.80 50.10
CA ILE A 209 24.15 31.44 49.65
C ILE A 209 25.30 31.14 50.62
N LYS A 210 25.06 31.21 51.94
CA LYS A 210 26.06 30.86 52.95
C LYS A 210 26.45 29.37 52.88
N GLY A 211 25.48 28.47 52.71
CA GLY A 211 25.72 27.04 52.52
C GLY A 211 26.57 26.76 51.29
N ARG A 212 26.26 27.39 50.16
CA ARG A 212 27.06 27.28 48.93
C ARG A 212 28.50 27.75 49.12
N LYS A 213 28.71 28.88 49.80
CA LYS A 213 30.06 29.38 50.13
C LYS A 213 30.82 28.44 51.06
N ALA A 214 30.14 27.79 52.01
CA ALA A 214 30.76 26.80 52.88
C ALA A 214 31.17 25.54 52.10
N MET A 215 30.32 25.08 51.17
CA MET A 215 30.61 23.94 50.30
C MET A 215 31.76 24.24 49.34
N GLU A 216 31.82 25.45 48.77
CA GLU A 216 32.96 25.92 47.96
C GLU A 216 34.27 25.95 48.77
N LYS A 217 34.23 26.41 50.03
CA LYS A 217 35.39 26.34 50.93
C LYS A 217 35.83 24.91 51.21
N LEU A 218 34.89 24.00 51.47
CA LEU A 218 35.20 22.57 51.69
C LEU A 218 35.81 21.94 50.43
N GLN A 219 35.23 22.19 49.26
CA GLN A 219 35.77 21.73 47.98
C GLN A 219 37.20 22.24 47.76
N ASN A 220 37.46 23.52 48.03
CA ASN A 220 38.80 24.09 47.90
C ASN A 220 39.79 23.50 48.91
N ILE A 221 39.35 23.08 50.11
CA ILE A 221 40.19 22.36 51.07
C ILE A 221 40.49 20.94 50.57
N THR A 222 39.49 20.19 50.11
CA THR A 222 39.68 18.84 49.54
C THR A 222 40.59 18.85 48.31
N ILE A 223 40.49 19.87 47.46
CA ILE A 223 41.37 20.03 46.29
C ILE A 223 42.80 20.39 46.74
N LYS A 224 42.98 21.17 47.81
CA LYS A 224 44.31 21.46 48.38
C LYS A 224 44.94 20.25 49.06
N GLU A 225 44.14 19.42 49.73
CA GLU A 225 44.58 18.18 50.36
C GLU A 225 45.02 17.13 49.31
N ASN A 226 44.30 17.03 48.19
CA ASN A 226 44.67 16.18 47.05
C ASN A 226 45.84 16.72 46.18
N SER A 227 46.30 17.95 46.38
CA SER A 227 47.41 18.56 45.62
C SER A 227 48.71 18.73 46.41
N LEU A 228 48.77 18.23 47.65
CA LEU A 228 50.03 17.98 48.34
C LEU A 228 50.56 16.59 47.94
N PRO A 229 51.75 16.50 47.33
CA PRO A 229 52.24 15.26 46.74
C PRO A 229 52.64 14.27 47.81
N ASN A 230 52.14 13.04 47.63
CA ASN A 230 52.73 11.80 48.07
C ASN A 230 54.25 11.81 47.79
N LYS A 231 55.07 11.99 48.82
CA LYS A 231 56.46 11.53 48.82
C LYS A 231 56.49 10.21 49.58
N GLU A 232 56.64 9.13 48.83
CA GLU A 232 57.02 7.82 49.34
C GLU A 232 58.43 7.84 49.97
N ASN A 233 58.60 7.00 51.00
CA ASN A 233 59.78 6.23 51.40
C ASN A 233 61.14 6.93 51.63
N ASN A 234 61.52 7.11 52.91
CA ASN A 234 62.64 6.42 53.59
C ASN A 234 62.66 6.78 55.09
#